data_AF-A0A7Z6UUH8-F1
#
_entry.id   AF-A0A7Z6UUH8-F1
#
_cell.length_a   1.000
_cell.length_b   1.000
_cell.length_c   1.000
_cell.angle_alpha   90.00
_cell.angle_beta   90.00
_cell.angle_gamma   90.00
#
_symmetry.space_group_name_H-M   'P 1'
#
loop_
_entity.id
_entity.type
_entity.pdbx_description
1 polymer ?
#
loop_
_entity_poly.entity_id
_entity_poly.type
_entity_poly.pdbx_seq_one_letter_code
_entity_poly.pdbx_strand_id
1 'polypeptide(L)'
;MIANSNGHKTPDGCEVRGSMGPCRARGFSFDASLRCIALLITTAAMVTGCSYGLTQKGIDNSPESRTVTVKGSARQVYQSLAQEMQGPGCPPIHSSKLYGNGDGFVVYFGENFIGHSYIWDGAYGKQDGDTVKVTIRDQSYTPQTDFVDEIAAFLKTGSCQ
;
A
#
# COMPACT_ATOMS: atom_id res chain seq x y z
N MET A 1 -66.56 -53.23 -0.86
CA MET A 1 -66.72 -52.59 -2.18
C MET A 1 -65.41 -51.91 -2.49
N ILE A 2 -64.70 -52.37 -3.52
CA ILE A 2 -63.73 -51.68 -4.39
C ILE A 2 -63.14 -52.81 -5.25
N ALA A 3 -63.46 -52.78 -6.52
CA ALA A 3 -62.95 -53.69 -7.53
C ALA A 3 -62.04 -52.91 -8.48
N ASN A 4 -60.91 -53.55 -8.82
CA ASN A 4 -60.19 -53.55 -10.10
C ASN A 4 -59.62 -52.23 -10.66
N SER A 5 -58.56 -52.21 -11.48
CA SER A 5 -57.46 -53.10 -11.85
C SER A 5 -56.76 -52.40 -13.04
N ASN A 6 -55.42 -52.49 -13.12
CA ASN A 6 -54.58 -52.30 -14.33
C ASN A 6 -54.52 -50.87 -14.92
N GLY A 7 -53.44 -50.42 -15.56
CA GLY A 7 -52.20 -51.04 -16.01
C GLY A 7 -51.47 -50.03 -16.89
N HIS A 8 -50.14 -50.05 -16.80
CA HIS A 8 -49.21 -49.24 -17.57
C HIS A 8 -49.31 -49.49 -19.08
N LYS A 9 -49.19 -48.46 -19.92
CA LYS A 9 -48.62 -48.55 -21.28
C LYS A 9 -48.37 -47.15 -21.89
N THR A 10 -47.09 -46.87 -22.17
CA THR A 10 -46.59 -45.89 -23.14
C THR A 10 -47.02 -46.27 -24.56
N PRO A 11 -47.18 -45.30 -25.48
CA PRO A 11 -47.16 -45.58 -26.91
C PRO A 11 -45.87 -45.06 -27.57
N ASP A 12 -45.21 -45.98 -28.28
CA ASP A 12 -44.19 -45.71 -29.30
C ASP A 12 -44.82 -45.22 -30.61
N GLY A 13 -44.25 -44.14 -31.15
CA GLY A 13 -43.88 -43.86 -32.55
C GLY A 13 -44.87 -44.05 -33.73
N CYS A 14 -44.94 -43.03 -34.61
CA CYS A 14 -44.72 -43.19 -36.06
C CYS A 14 -44.47 -41.85 -36.81
N GLU A 15 -43.26 -41.78 -37.39
CA GLU A 15 -42.73 -41.17 -38.64
C GLU A 15 -43.02 -39.72 -39.15
N VAL A 16 -41.94 -38.94 -39.09
CA VAL A 16 -41.25 -38.05 -40.06
C VAL A 16 -41.79 -37.83 -41.50
N ARG A 17 -42.00 -36.55 -41.83
CA ARG A 17 -41.59 -35.82 -43.07
C ARG A 17 -41.53 -34.33 -42.66
N GLY A 18 -40.47 -33.54 -42.76
CA GLY A 18 -39.36 -33.48 -43.70
C GLY A 18 -39.36 -32.07 -44.31
N SER A 19 -38.76 -31.08 -43.65
CA SER A 19 -38.37 -29.82 -44.30
C SER A 19 -37.14 -29.19 -43.62
N MET A 20 -36.19 -28.84 -44.47
CA MET A 20 -34.85 -28.36 -44.17
C MET A 20 -34.83 -27.04 -43.39
N GLY A 21 -33.89 -26.97 -42.44
CA GLY A 21 -33.29 -25.73 -41.98
C GLY A 21 -32.12 -26.06 -41.05
N PRO A 22 -30.86 -25.82 -41.40
CA PRO A 22 -29.78 -25.93 -40.44
C PRO A 22 -29.95 -24.80 -39.41
N CYS A 23 -30.42 -25.14 -38.22
CA CYS A 23 -30.38 -24.25 -37.07
C CYS A 23 -28.92 -23.94 -36.77
N ARG A 24 -28.47 -22.76 -37.23
CA ARG A 24 -27.20 -22.14 -36.83
C ARG A 24 -27.17 -22.06 -35.32
N ALA A 25 -26.37 -22.92 -34.68
CA ALA A 25 -25.93 -22.70 -33.32
C ALA A 25 -25.21 -21.34 -33.31
N ARG A 26 -25.82 -20.34 -32.67
CA ARG A 26 -25.10 -19.12 -32.29
C ARG A 26 -23.99 -19.57 -31.37
N GLY A 27 -22.77 -19.68 -31.91
CA GLY A 27 -21.57 -19.83 -31.10
C GLY A 27 -21.54 -18.68 -30.11
N PHE A 28 -21.66 -18.98 -28.83
CA PHE A 28 -21.21 -18.06 -27.80
C PHE A 28 -19.73 -17.84 -28.06
N SER A 29 -19.40 -16.67 -28.59
CA SER A 29 -18.03 -16.25 -28.88
C SER A 29 -17.29 -16.18 -27.55
N PHE A 30 -16.47 -17.19 -27.27
CA PHE A 30 -15.52 -17.24 -26.16
C PHE A 30 -14.61 -15.99 -26.12
N ASP A 31 -14.47 -15.28 -27.24
CA ASP A 31 -13.66 -14.07 -27.39
C ASP A 31 -14.18 -12.89 -26.56
N ALA A 32 -15.51 -12.73 -26.45
CA ALA A 32 -16.10 -11.62 -25.68
C ALA A 32 -15.93 -11.82 -24.16
N SER A 33 -16.05 -13.06 -23.69
CA SER A 33 -15.84 -13.45 -22.29
C SER A 33 -14.38 -13.26 -21.86
N LEU A 34 -13.42 -13.66 -22.72
CA LEU A 34 -11.99 -13.49 -22.45
C LEU A 34 -11.57 -12.01 -22.41
N ARG A 35 -12.12 -11.17 -23.30
CA ARG A 35 -11.88 -9.72 -23.28
C ARG A 35 -12.41 -9.05 -22.01
N CYS A 36 -13.59 -9.47 -21.53
CA CYS A 36 -14.12 -8.99 -20.26
C CYS A 36 -13.26 -9.39 -19.06
N ILE A 37 -12.76 -10.63 -19.03
CA ILE A 37 -11.87 -11.10 -17.95
C ILE A 37 -10.52 -10.39 -18.02
N ALA A 38 -9.94 -10.21 -19.21
CA ALA A 38 -8.70 -9.48 -19.41
C ALA A 38 -8.82 -8.01 -19.00
N LEU A 39 -9.94 -7.34 -19.33
CA LEU A 39 -10.23 -5.98 -18.89
C LEU A 39 -10.34 -5.88 -17.36
N LEU A 40 -10.97 -6.86 -16.70
CA LEU A 40 -11.10 -6.90 -15.23
C LEU A 40 -9.75 -7.13 -14.52
N ILE A 41 -8.86 -7.95 -15.10
CA ILE A 41 -7.51 -8.17 -14.55
C ILE A 41 -6.64 -6.92 -14.76
N THR A 42 -6.78 -6.25 -15.91
CA THR A 42 -6.01 -5.05 -16.22
C THR A 42 -6.43 -3.86 -15.35
N THR A 43 -7.74 -3.70 -15.08
CA THR A 43 -8.22 -2.66 -14.16
C THR A 43 -7.87 -2.96 -12.71
N ALA A 44 -7.91 -4.23 -12.27
CA ALA A 44 -7.46 -4.61 -10.93
C ALA A 44 -5.96 -4.34 -10.73
N ALA A 45 -5.12 -4.60 -11.75
CA ALA A 45 -3.68 -4.32 -11.69
C ALA A 45 -3.36 -2.81 -11.64
N MET A 46 -4.19 -1.96 -12.27
CA MET A 46 -4.06 -0.50 -12.16
C MET A 46 -4.54 0.03 -10.80
N VAL A 47 -5.49 -0.65 -10.14
CA VAL A 47 -5.96 -0.28 -8.78
C VAL A 47 -5.01 -0.76 -7.69
N THR A 48 -4.22 -1.81 -7.92
CA THR A 48 -3.15 -2.23 -6.98
C THR A 48 -1.94 -1.29 -6.94
N GLY A 49 -1.90 -0.25 -7.77
CA GLY A 49 -0.84 0.78 -7.77
C GLY A 49 -1.01 1.88 -6.72
N CYS A 50 -2.12 1.91 -5.97
CA CYS A 50 -2.49 3.02 -5.09
C CYS A 50 -2.66 2.60 -3.62
N SER A 51 -1.94 1.58 -3.18
CA SER A 51 -1.81 1.25 -1.76
C SER A 51 -0.34 1.00 -1.47
N TYR A 52 0.50 2.00 -1.74
CA TYR A 52 1.63 2.20 -0.86
C TYR A 52 1.00 2.50 0.49
N GLY A 53 0.70 1.45 1.27
CA GLY A 53 0.30 1.61 2.65
C GLY A 53 1.47 2.24 3.41
N LEU A 54 1.20 2.67 4.64
CA LEU A 54 2.12 3.12 5.68
C LEU A 54 3.34 2.20 5.83
N THR A 55 4.26 2.28 4.87
CA THR A 55 5.35 1.34 4.61
C THR A 55 6.58 2.13 4.25
N GLN A 56 7.74 1.53 4.51
CA GLN A 56 9.02 2.16 4.25
C GLN A 56 9.15 2.60 2.79
N LYS A 57 8.79 1.70 1.86
CA LYS A 57 8.81 1.99 0.42
C LYS A 57 7.85 3.13 0.04
N GLY A 58 6.72 3.26 0.74
CA GLY A 58 5.81 4.38 0.56
C GLY A 58 6.49 5.70 0.87
N ILE A 59 7.04 5.83 2.09
CA ILE A 59 7.76 7.02 2.55
C ILE A 59 8.98 7.34 1.70
N ASP A 60 9.75 6.33 1.29
CA ASP A 60 10.92 6.51 0.44
C ASP A 60 10.56 7.16 -0.91
N ASN A 61 9.34 6.94 -1.40
CA ASN A 61 8.84 7.50 -2.67
C ASN A 61 7.95 8.74 -2.49
N SER A 62 7.66 9.14 -1.25
CA SER A 62 6.89 10.35 -0.96
C SER A 62 7.63 11.62 -1.36
N PRO A 63 6.91 12.70 -1.72
CA PRO A 63 7.52 14.01 -1.90
C PRO A 63 8.15 14.52 -0.60
N GLU A 64 9.09 15.44 -0.73
CA GLU A 64 9.72 16.10 0.42
C GLU A 64 8.73 17.07 1.06
N SER A 65 8.40 16.84 2.33
CA SER A 65 7.49 17.69 3.10
C SER A 65 8.23 18.88 3.70
N ARG A 66 9.43 18.63 4.23
CA ARG A 66 10.26 19.66 4.86
C ARG A 66 11.74 19.33 4.76
N THR A 67 12.58 20.37 4.78
CA THR A 67 14.02 20.23 4.94
C THR A 67 14.48 21.11 6.10
N VAL A 68 15.37 20.57 6.94
CA VAL A 68 16.01 21.28 8.06
C VAL A 68 17.52 21.10 7.94
N THR A 69 18.27 22.19 8.12
CA THR A 69 19.73 22.13 8.21
C THR A 69 20.14 22.20 9.68
N VAL A 70 20.89 21.21 10.14
CA VAL A 70 21.33 21.07 11.53
C VAL A 70 22.85 21.12 11.58
N LYS A 71 23.43 21.87 12.52
CA LYS A 71 24.89 21.90 12.70
C LYS A 71 25.39 20.59 13.32
N GLY A 72 26.57 20.15 12.89
CA GLY A 72 27.25 18.98 13.43
C GLY A 72 27.40 17.85 12.42
N SER A 73 27.74 16.67 12.94
CA SER A 73 27.91 15.46 12.12
C SER A 73 26.61 14.67 11.99
N ALA A 74 26.45 13.95 10.88
CA ALA A 74 25.33 13.05 10.63
C ALA A 74 25.17 12.02 11.75
N ARG A 75 26.28 11.57 12.35
CA ARG A 75 26.26 10.66 13.51
C ARG A 75 25.68 11.31 14.77
N GLN A 76 26.03 12.55 15.08
CA GLN A 76 25.48 13.28 16.23
C GLN A 76 23.98 13.55 16.03
N VAL A 77 23.61 14.03 14.85
CA VAL A 77 22.19 14.29 14.52
C VAL A 77 21.39 12.99 14.54
N TYR A 78 21.94 11.90 14.01
CA TYR A 78 21.33 10.58 14.10
C TYR A 78 21.16 10.11 15.54
N GLN A 79 22.17 10.26 16.40
CA GLN A 79 22.09 9.85 17.80
C GLN A 79 20.97 10.62 18.52
N SER A 80 20.92 11.93 18.34
CA SER A 80 19.88 12.75 18.96
C SER A 80 18.49 12.37 18.44
N LEU A 81 18.31 12.29 17.12
CA LEU A 81 17.01 12.00 16.54
C LEU A 81 16.55 10.56 16.78
N ALA A 82 17.43 9.57 16.66
CA ALA A 82 17.05 8.16 16.69
C ALA A 82 17.06 7.54 18.08
N GLN A 83 17.68 8.19 19.08
CA GLN A 83 17.84 7.62 20.43
C GLN A 83 17.36 8.56 21.53
N GLU A 84 17.38 9.88 21.31
CA GLU A 84 17.01 10.87 22.34
C GLU A 84 15.63 11.49 22.11
N MET A 85 15.08 11.39 20.90
CA MET A 85 13.75 11.88 20.58
C MET A 85 12.68 11.00 21.24
N GLN A 86 12.23 11.43 22.41
CA GLN A 86 11.21 10.75 23.21
C GLN A 86 10.46 11.76 24.07
N GLY A 87 9.21 11.43 24.41
CA GLY A 87 8.36 12.24 25.28
C GLY A 87 6.96 12.43 24.71
N PRO A 88 6.08 13.11 25.46
CA PRO A 88 4.77 13.52 24.95
C PRO A 88 4.93 14.35 23.66
N GLY A 89 4.07 14.13 22.67
CA GLY A 89 4.12 14.84 21.39
C GLY A 89 5.16 14.32 20.40
N CYS A 90 6.22 13.64 20.86
CA CYS A 90 7.21 13.08 19.94
C CYS A 90 6.65 11.88 19.16
N PRO A 91 6.79 11.85 17.82
CA PRO A 91 6.48 10.66 17.04
C PRO A 91 7.27 9.44 17.52
N PRO A 92 6.62 8.26 17.62
CA PRO A 92 7.30 7.03 17.96
C PRO A 92 8.28 6.63 16.85
N ILE A 93 9.48 6.20 17.25
CA ILE A 93 10.48 5.71 16.30
C ILE A 93 10.15 4.26 15.96
N HIS A 94 9.88 4.01 14.68
CA HIS A 94 9.63 2.66 14.17
C HIS A 94 10.95 1.90 13.92
N SER A 95 11.87 2.55 13.22
CA SER A 95 13.16 1.95 12.84
C SER A 95 14.14 3.02 12.39
N SER A 96 15.43 2.77 12.56
CA SER A 96 16.46 3.74 12.19
C SER A 96 17.73 3.05 11.70
N LYS A 97 18.50 3.76 10.88
CA LYS A 97 19.77 3.28 10.32
C LYS A 97 20.73 4.42 10.06
N LEU A 98 21.93 4.33 10.63
CA LEU A 98 23.10 5.10 10.19
C LEU A 98 23.77 4.35 9.02
N TYR A 99 24.09 5.05 7.93
CA TYR A 99 24.77 4.44 6.80
C TYR A 99 26.21 4.07 7.15
N GLY A 100 26.75 3.02 6.52
CA GLY A 100 28.05 2.45 6.88
C GLY A 100 29.25 3.40 6.70
N ASN A 101 29.12 4.38 5.80
CA ASN A 101 30.10 5.45 5.63
C ASN A 101 29.99 6.57 6.67
N GLY A 102 28.93 6.59 7.50
CA GLY A 102 28.71 7.60 8.53
C GLY A 102 28.18 8.95 8.04
N ASP A 103 28.14 9.21 6.73
CA ASP A 103 27.76 10.52 6.16
C ASP A 103 26.24 10.73 6.05
N GLY A 104 25.43 9.84 6.58
CA GLY A 104 23.99 9.98 6.50
C GLY A 104 23.24 8.90 7.25
N PHE A 105 21.94 9.11 7.38
CA PHE A 105 21.05 8.23 8.11
C PHE A 105 19.64 8.29 7.57
N VAL A 106 18.82 7.36 8.05
CA VAL A 106 17.37 7.41 7.95
C VAL A 106 16.74 7.02 9.29
N VAL A 107 15.67 7.72 9.68
CA VAL A 107 14.80 7.40 10.82
C VAL A 107 13.38 7.37 10.31
N TYR A 108 12.70 6.25 10.49
CA TYR A 108 11.29 6.07 10.17
C TYR A 108 10.47 6.17 11.45
N PHE A 109 9.41 6.95 11.39
CA PHE A 109 8.48 7.19 12.49
C PHE A 109 7.17 6.50 12.21
N GLY A 110 6.60 5.92 13.26
CA GLY A 110 5.52 4.96 13.10
C GLY A 110 5.29 4.10 14.31
N GLU A 111 4.15 3.44 14.30
CA GLU A 111 3.82 2.42 15.28
C GLU A 111 4.21 1.03 14.79
N ASN A 112 4.75 0.24 15.70
CA ASN A 112 5.02 -1.16 15.49
C ASN A 112 4.14 -1.97 16.46
N PHE A 113 3.12 -2.64 15.92
CA PHE A 113 2.29 -3.58 16.66
C PHE A 113 2.47 -4.98 16.12
N ILE A 114 2.22 -5.98 16.97
CA ILE A 114 2.27 -7.39 16.58
C ILE A 114 1.29 -7.61 15.42
N GLY A 115 1.83 -7.88 14.23
CA GLY A 115 1.07 -8.14 13.01
C GLY A 115 0.81 -6.93 12.10
N HIS A 116 1.06 -5.70 12.55
CA HIS A 116 0.88 -4.48 11.75
C HIS A 116 1.95 -3.43 12.04
N SER A 117 2.67 -3.02 11.00
CA SER A 117 3.65 -1.94 11.03
C SER A 117 3.12 -0.79 10.20
N TYR A 118 3.06 0.40 10.80
CA TYR A 118 2.58 1.61 10.17
C TYR A 118 3.68 2.65 10.25
N ILE A 119 4.28 2.98 9.10
CA ILE A 119 5.25 4.06 8.98
C ILE A 119 4.55 5.28 8.40
N TRP A 120 4.56 6.39 9.13
CA TRP A 120 3.92 7.65 8.75
C TRP A 120 4.91 8.63 8.12
N ASP A 121 6.13 8.68 8.67
CA ASP A 121 7.14 9.66 8.28
C ASP A 121 8.54 9.06 8.19
N GLY A 122 9.42 9.74 7.44
CA GLY A 122 10.83 9.41 7.36
C GLY A 122 11.71 10.66 7.34
N ALA A 123 12.72 10.69 8.20
CA ALA A 123 13.75 11.72 8.23
C ALA A 123 15.07 11.16 7.66
N TYR A 124 15.59 11.82 6.63
CA TYR A 124 16.78 11.42 5.88
C TYR A 124 17.87 12.46 6.07
N GLY A 125 18.92 12.12 6.81
CA GLY A 125 20.05 13.00 7.03
C GLY A 125 21.17 12.72 6.03
N LYS A 126 21.75 13.79 5.47
CA LYS A 126 22.98 13.73 4.67
C LYS A 126 23.95 14.82 5.14
N GLN A 127 25.19 14.43 5.39
CA GLN A 127 26.28 15.36 5.69
C GLN A 127 26.49 16.32 4.52
N ASP A 128 26.55 17.61 4.82
CA ASP A 128 26.86 18.72 3.91
C ASP A 128 27.80 19.70 4.63
N GLY A 129 29.10 19.54 4.40
CA GLY A 129 30.13 20.31 5.11
C GLY A 129 30.11 20.07 6.63
N ASP A 130 29.99 21.14 7.41
CA ASP A 130 29.85 21.13 8.87
C ASP A 130 28.39 21.00 9.35
N THR A 131 27.47 20.76 8.42
CA THR A 131 26.04 20.63 8.68
C THR A 131 25.49 19.31 8.16
N VAL A 132 24.26 19.01 8.56
CA VAL A 132 23.47 17.89 8.07
C VAL A 132 22.18 18.45 7.49
N LYS A 133 21.94 18.17 6.21
CA LYS A 133 20.64 18.41 5.60
C LYS A 133 19.74 17.23 5.93
N VAL A 134 18.67 17.49 6.68
CA VAL A 134 17.66 16.50 7.05
C VAL A 134 16.39 16.78 6.25
N THR A 135 16.06 15.86 5.34
CA THR A 135 14.81 15.89 4.58
C THR A 135 13.77 15.03 5.30
N ILE A 136 12.59 15.58 5.56
CA ILE A 136 11.46 14.90 6.18
C ILE A 136 10.41 14.65 5.10
N ARG A 137 9.93 13.41 5.04
CA ARG A 137 8.91 12.95 4.09
C ARG A 137 7.75 12.33 4.86
N ASP A 138 6.54 12.63 4.41
CA ASP A 138 5.29 12.10 4.94
C ASP A 138 4.55 11.41 3.78
N GLN A 139 3.86 10.30 4.04
CA GLN A 139 3.05 9.59 3.04
C GLN A 139 1.73 10.26 2.67
N SER A 140 1.37 11.29 3.43
CA SER A 140 0.12 11.98 3.34
C SER A 140 -0.01 12.83 2.08
N TYR A 141 -0.84 12.40 1.12
CA TYR A 141 -1.58 13.36 0.28
C TYR A 141 -2.67 14.11 1.11
N THR A 142 -2.84 13.74 2.39
CA THR A 142 -3.69 14.38 3.40
C THR A 142 -2.97 14.33 4.75
N PRO A 143 -2.33 15.42 5.23
CA PRO A 143 -1.47 15.42 6.41
C PRO A 143 -2.19 14.76 7.59
N GLN A 144 -1.73 13.58 8.00
CA GLN A 144 -2.41 12.83 9.07
C GLN A 144 -1.92 13.23 10.46
N THR A 145 -0.74 13.83 10.57
CA THR A 145 -0.08 14.12 11.85
C THR A 145 0.73 15.43 11.76
N ASP A 146 0.93 16.05 12.92
CA ASP A 146 1.86 17.16 13.17
C ASP A 146 3.33 16.69 13.25
N PHE A 147 3.61 15.41 12.97
CA PHE A 147 4.92 14.81 13.15
C PHE A 147 6.02 15.42 12.28
N VAL A 148 5.69 15.89 11.06
CA VAL A 148 6.66 16.66 10.26
C VAL A 148 7.10 17.94 10.99
N ASP A 149 6.16 18.60 11.68
CA ASP A 149 6.46 19.78 12.49
C ASP A 149 7.24 19.41 13.73
N GLU A 150 6.87 18.33 14.43
CA GLU A 150 7.54 17.85 15.64
C GLU A 150 8.97 17.39 15.40
N ILE A 151 9.21 16.63 14.33
CA ILE A 151 10.57 16.22 13.93
C ILE A 151 11.41 17.47 13.62
N ALA A 152 10.82 18.44 12.91
CA ALA A 152 11.53 19.68 12.57
C ALA A 152 11.78 20.57 13.79
N ALA A 153 10.86 20.59 14.76
CA ALA A 153 11.03 21.29 16.02
C ALA A 153 12.14 20.64 16.83
N PHE A 154 12.09 19.32 17.02
CA PHE A 154 13.11 18.57 17.73
C PHE A 154 14.51 18.78 17.13
N LEU A 155 14.66 18.73 15.80
CA LEU A 155 15.94 18.98 15.14
C LEU A 155 16.49 20.40 15.35
N LYS A 156 15.65 21.37 15.71
CA LYS A 156 16.03 22.76 15.99
C LYS A 156 16.26 23.03 17.48
N THR A 157 15.46 22.42 18.35
CA THR A 157 15.39 22.77 19.78
C THR A 157 15.83 21.65 20.72
N GLY A 158 15.90 20.41 20.22
CA GLY A 158 16.13 19.21 21.03
C GLY A 158 14.88 18.72 21.78
N SER A 159 13.69 19.21 21.45
CA SER A 159 12.43 18.81 22.09
C SER A 159 11.24 18.87 21.12
N CYS A 160 10.29 17.95 21.30
CA CYS A 160 8.95 18.04 20.71
C CYS A 160 8.08 19.03 21.52
N GLN A 161 6.97 19.49 20.96
CA GLN A 161 6.06 20.49 21.52
C GLN A 161 4.77 19.91 22.10
#